data_AF-A2F8C3-F1
#
_entry.id   AF-A2F8C3-F1
#
_cell.length_a   1.000
_cell.length_b   1.000
_cell.length_c   1.000
_cell.angle_alpha   90.00
_cell.angle_beta   90.00
_cell.angle_gamma   90.00
#
_symmetry.space_group_name_H-M   'P 1'
#
loop_
_entity.id
_entity.type
_entity.pdbx_description
1 polymer ?
#
loop_
_entity_poly.entity_id
_entity_poly.type
_entity_poly.pdbx_seq_one_letter_code
_entity_poly.pdbx_strand_id
1 'polypeptide(L)'
;MTIPDVTLGKQINYGNKYRFTLFNESIFQLIFYHDVRTEEKYFTPSNVRHYIGRYMYSILSDLETEPIYKANDKYEFIIQYPELDGPNYNWWRQSLSPTIQTENLTMNSTSDHYVFGYENISINYDTHDWGGLSLCSYTIKAYIDGQINTNHWNFAIGAYGAEKGIPGPLANYSNFVVLYAKINNLDMIKCITCKLSRNIFLNPTLFVYVFILM
;
A
#
# COMPACT_ATOMS: atom_id res chain seq x y z
N MET A 1 14.55 15.26 6.41
CA MET A 1 14.49 13.81 6.63
C MET A 1 14.14 13.16 5.29
N THR A 2 15.09 12.46 4.68
CA THR A 2 14.88 11.78 3.38
C THR A 2 14.21 10.44 3.66
N ILE A 3 12.97 10.33 3.19
CA ILE A 3 12.21 9.08 3.21
C ILE A 3 12.78 8.20 2.09
N PRO A 4 12.94 6.88 2.29
CA PRO A 4 13.52 5.98 1.28
C PRO A 4 12.83 6.16 -0.08
N ASP A 5 13.61 6.12 -1.16
CA ASP A 5 13.05 6.06 -2.49
C ASP A 5 12.40 4.69 -2.66
N VAL A 6 11.14 4.68 -3.05
CA VAL A 6 10.30 3.46 -3.09
C VAL A 6 9.73 3.40 -4.48
N THR A 7 10.37 2.64 -5.38
CA THR A 7 9.98 2.64 -6.78
C THR A 7 9.54 1.25 -7.24
N LEU A 8 8.21 1.10 -7.31
CA LEU A 8 7.55 0.50 -8.46
C LEU A 8 7.00 1.65 -9.31
N GLY A 9 7.32 1.70 -10.60
CA GLY A 9 6.84 2.75 -11.50
C GLY A 9 7.58 4.10 -11.38
N LYS A 10 7.14 5.10 -12.16
CA LYS A 10 7.74 6.45 -12.17
C LYS A 10 7.10 7.30 -11.08
N GLN A 11 7.90 7.75 -10.11
CA GLN A 11 7.43 8.59 -9.01
C GLN A 11 6.94 9.96 -9.49
N ILE A 12 5.81 10.41 -8.95
CA ILE A 12 5.18 11.71 -9.19
C ILE A 12 5.00 12.37 -7.82
N ASN A 13 5.96 13.17 -7.36
CA ASN A 13 5.95 13.71 -5.99
C ASN A 13 5.05 14.95 -5.84
N TYR A 14 4.13 14.91 -4.86
CA TYR A 14 3.32 16.05 -4.40
C TYR A 14 3.30 16.13 -2.85
N GLY A 15 4.27 16.83 -2.25
CA GLY A 15 4.30 17.12 -0.80
C GLY A 15 4.68 15.93 0.10
N ASN A 16 4.69 16.16 1.41
CA ASN A 16 5.17 15.15 2.39
C ASN A 16 4.14 14.06 2.70
N LYS A 17 2.84 14.31 2.44
CA LYS A 17 1.74 13.39 2.73
C LYS A 17 1.37 12.50 1.52
N TYR A 18 1.45 13.02 0.29
CA TYR A 18 0.91 12.33 -0.88
C TYR A 18 2.02 11.94 -1.86
N ARG A 19 2.26 10.64 -1.98
CA ARG A 19 3.31 10.07 -2.84
C ARG A 19 2.64 9.19 -3.87
N PHE A 20 2.85 9.51 -5.14
CA PHE A 20 2.22 8.79 -6.24
C PHE A 20 3.26 8.13 -7.14
N THR A 21 2.85 7.07 -7.81
CA THR A 21 3.61 6.41 -8.85
C THR A 21 2.72 6.10 -10.05
N LEU A 22 3.28 6.21 -11.25
CA LEU A 22 2.66 5.72 -12.48
C LEU A 22 3.14 4.29 -12.74
N PHE A 23 2.19 3.36 -12.79
CA PHE A 23 2.44 1.95 -13.07
C PHE A 23 1.37 1.42 -14.01
N ASN A 24 1.79 0.84 -15.13
CA ASN A 24 0.92 0.30 -16.19
C ASN A 24 -0.24 1.26 -16.55
N GLU A 25 0.10 2.50 -16.90
CA GLU A 25 -0.83 3.57 -17.28
C GLU A 25 -1.84 3.99 -16.20
N SER A 26 -1.71 3.47 -14.98
CA SER A 26 -2.55 3.78 -13.83
C SER A 26 -1.75 4.52 -12.75
N ILE A 27 -2.41 5.42 -12.03
CA ILE A 27 -1.80 6.14 -10.92
C ILE A 27 -2.13 5.45 -9.60
N PHE A 28 -1.09 5.17 -8.84
CA PHE A 28 -1.13 4.54 -7.55
C PHE A 28 -0.57 5.48 -6.50
N GLN A 29 -1.23 5.56 -5.34
CA GLN A 29 -0.76 6.28 -4.19
C GLN A 29 -0.08 5.31 -3.22
N LEU A 30 1.08 5.70 -2.70
CA LEU A 30 1.68 5.05 -1.54
C LEU A 30 0.79 5.28 -0.32
N ILE A 31 0.24 4.20 0.22
CA ILE A 31 -0.65 4.24 1.38
C ILE A 31 0.00 3.65 2.63
N PHE A 32 1.06 2.87 2.46
CA PHE A 32 1.81 2.30 3.57
C PHE A 32 3.24 1.94 3.16
N TYR A 33 4.21 2.12 4.07
CA TYR A 33 5.46 1.40 4.02
C TYR A 33 5.99 1.10 5.42
N HIS A 34 6.80 0.05 5.50
CA HIS A 34 7.50 -0.37 6.72
C HIS A 34 8.91 -0.79 6.36
N ASP A 35 9.89 -0.03 6.85
CA ASP A 35 11.32 -0.21 6.59
C ASP A 35 12.06 -0.45 7.91
N VAL A 36 12.55 -1.67 8.11
CA VAL A 36 13.35 -2.09 9.27
C VAL A 36 14.81 -2.34 8.93
N ARG A 37 15.27 -1.99 7.71
CA ARG A 37 16.63 -2.30 7.24
C ARG A 37 17.73 -1.66 8.08
N THR A 38 17.47 -0.46 8.61
CA THR A 38 18.48 0.30 9.37
C THR A 38 18.14 0.48 10.84
N GLU A 39 16.87 0.35 11.21
CA GLU A 39 16.41 0.47 12.59
C GLU A 39 15.19 -0.43 12.78
N GLU A 40 15.17 -1.25 13.83
CA GLU A 40 14.05 -2.14 14.18
C GLU A 40 12.86 -1.34 14.74
N LYS A 41 12.23 -0.53 13.88
CA LYS A 41 11.00 0.22 14.21
C LYS A 41 9.78 -0.56 13.75
N TYR A 42 8.89 -0.84 14.69
CA TYR A 42 7.64 -1.53 14.42
C TYR A 42 6.45 -0.63 14.73
N PHE A 43 5.33 -0.92 14.06
CA PHE A 43 4.08 -0.23 14.34
C PHE A 43 3.53 -0.65 15.70
N THR A 44 2.60 0.13 16.21
CA THR A 44 1.76 -0.20 17.35
C THR A 44 0.30 -0.24 16.88
N PRO A 45 -0.58 -0.94 17.60
CA PRO A 45 -2.02 -0.91 17.30
C PRO A 45 -2.60 0.51 17.24
N SER A 46 -2.00 1.47 17.97
CA SER A 46 -2.42 2.87 17.99
C SER A 46 -1.99 3.71 16.79
N ASN A 47 -0.90 3.34 16.10
CA ASN A 47 -0.35 4.15 14.99
C ASN A 47 -0.44 3.48 13.61
N VAL A 48 -0.72 2.17 13.55
CA VAL A 48 -0.67 1.41 12.30
C VAL A 48 -1.64 1.88 11.24
N ARG A 49 -2.75 2.50 11.64
CA ARG A 49 -3.75 3.05 10.71
C ARG A 49 -3.37 4.42 10.15
N HIS A 50 -2.57 5.18 10.89
CA HIS A 50 -2.13 6.51 10.50
C HIS A 50 -0.82 6.89 11.20
N TYR A 51 0.25 7.05 10.42
CA TYR A 51 1.55 7.46 10.93
C TYR A 51 2.39 8.04 9.80
N ILE A 52 3.15 9.10 10.08
CA ILE A 52 4.07 9.72 9.13
C ILE A 52 5.43 9.83 9.80
N GLY A 53 6.34 8.94 9.43
CA GLY A 53 7.70 8.91 9.97
C GLY A 53 8.71 8.52 8.91
N ARG A 54 9.97 8.33 9.33
CA ARG A 54 11.06 7.95 8.42
C ARG A 54 10.97 6.50 7.96
N TYR A 55 10.75 5.61 8.91
CA TYR A 55 10.80 4.14 8.75
C TYR A 55 9.43 3.51 8.60
N MET A 56 8.40 4.26 8.97
CA MET A 56 7.02 3.81 8.99
C MET A 56 6.17 4.93 8.43
N TYR A 57 5.26 4.55 7.55
CA TYR A 57 4.26 5.43 7.00
C TYR A 57 2.98 4.63 6.81
N SER A 58 1.87 5.23 7.18
CA SER A 58 0.55 4.65 7.00
C SER A 58 -0.47 5.76 6.88
N ILE A 59 -1.35 5.60 5.90
CA ILE A 59 -2.62 6.32 5.77
C ILE A 59 -3.72 5.31 5.47
N LEU A 60 -3.61 4.09 6.02
CA LEU A 60 -4.60 3.02 5.84
C LEU A 60 -6.00 3.45 6.29
N SER A 61 -6.11 4.37 7.25
CA SER A 61 -7.37 4.99 7.65
C SER A 61 -8.12 5.65 6.49
N ASP A 62 -7.41 6.14 5.48
CA ASP A 62 -7.99 6.93 4.39
C ASP A 62 -8.75 6.02 3.39
N LEU A 63 -8.53 4.70 3.40
CA LEU A 63 -9.21 3.74 2.50
C LEU A 63 -10.73 3.71 2.69
N GLU A 64 -11.23 3.99 3.90
CA GLU A 64 -12.67 3.99 4.19
C GLU A 64 -13.29 5.37 4.03
N THR A 65 -12.50 6.42 4.23
CA THR A 65 -13.00 7.79 4.29
C THR A 65 -12.92 8.48 2.95
N GLU A 66 -11.98 8.08 2.09
CA GLU A 66 -11.74 8.75 0.82
C GLU A 66 -12.27 7.90 -0.36
N PRO A 67 -13.28 8.39 -1.10
CA PRO A 67 -13.87 7.64 -2.22
C PRO A 67 -12.91 7.46 -3.42
N ILE A 68 -11.75 8.14 -3.40
CA ILE A 68 -10.77 8.09 -4.49
C ILE A 68 -10.12 6.71 -4.66
N TYR A 69 -10.11 5.87 -3.62
CA TYR A 69 -9.46 4.56 -3.64
C TYR A 69 -10.35 3.43 -4.17
N LYS A 70 -11.63 3.71 -4.43
CA LYS A 70 -12.61 2.69 -4.83
C LYS A 70 -13.20 3.03 -6.19
N ALA A 71 -13.02 2.15 -7.17
CA ALA A 71 -13.58 2.28 -8.51
C ALA A 71 -14.41 1.03 -8.83
N ASN A 72 -15.62 1.23 -9.36
CA ASN A 72 -16.55 0.12 -9.66
C ASN A 72 -16.70 -0.84 -8.46
N ASP A 73 -16.88 -0.27 -7.27
CA ASP A 73 -17.01 -0.98 -6.00
C ASP A 73 -15.82 -1.87 -5.58
N LYS A 74 -14.64 -1.69 -6.20
CA LYS A 74 -13.41 -2.40 -5.84
C LYS A 74 -12.25 -1.47 -5.53
N TYR A 75 -11.42 -1.92 -4.60
CA TYR A 75 -10.08 -1.41 -4.39
C TYR A 75 -9.12 -2.16 -5.30
N GLU A 76 -8.08 -1.48 -5.78
CA GLU A 76 -7.01 -2.07 -6.57
C GLU A 76 -5.67 -1.75 -5.91
N PHE A 77 -4.90 -2.78 -5.55
CA PHE A 77 -3.73 -2.65 -4.71
C PHE A 77 -2.49 -3.25 -5.36
N ILE A 78 -1.33 -2.71 -5.00
CA ILE A 78 -0.04 -3.35 -5.25
C ILE A 78 0.73 -3.42 -3.94
N ILE A 79 1.12 -4.62 -3.53
CA ILE A 79 2.08 -4.85 -2.46
C ILE A 79 3.43 -5.14 -3.10
N GLN A 80 4.48 -4.48 -2.63
CA GLN A 80 5.83 -4.61 -3.16
C GLN A 80 6.83 -4.91 -2.05
N TYR A 81 7.81 -5.75 -2.36
CA TYR A 81 8.95 -6.11 -1.53
C TYR A 81 10.24 -5.67 -2.22
N PRO A 82 10.67 -4.40 -2.05
CA PRO A 82 11.73 -3.82 -2.89
C PRO A 82 13.10 -4.50 -2.82
N GLU A 83 13.33 -5.33 -1.79
CA GLU A 83 14.57 -6.08 -1.61
C GLU A 83 14.60 -7.42 -2.35
N LEU A 84 13.47 -7.86 -2.92
CA LEU A 84 13.43 -9.08 -3.72
C LEU A 84 13.80 -8.79 -5.17
N ASP A 85 14.53 -9.71 -5.77
CA ASP A 85 14.91 -9.66 -7.18
C ASP A 85 13.72 -9.97 -8.11
N GLY A 86 13.77 -9.43 -9.33
CA GLY A 86 12.76 -9.66 -10.36
C GLY A 86 11.42 -8.96 -10.07
N PRO A 87 10.30 -9.51 -10.58
CA PRO A 87 8.96 -9.00 -10.29
C PRO A 87 8.60 -9.13 -8.81
N ASN A 88 8.89 -8.09 -8.04
CA ASN A 88 8.84 -8.11 -6.58
C ASN A 88 7.51 -7.62 -5.96
N TYR A 89 6.39 -7.91 -6.62
CA TYR A 89 5.08 -7.40 -6.23
C TYR A 89 3.95 -8.41 -6.46
N ASN A 90 2.82 -8.19 -5.78
CA ASN A 90 1.51 -8.75 -6.15
C ASN A 90 0.54 -7.60 -6.45
N TRP A 91 -0.24 -7.74 -7.51
CA TRP A 91 -1.26 -6.78 -7.97
C TRP A 91 -2.62 -7.47 -8.06
N TRP A 92 -3.61 -6.96 -7.33
CA TRP A 92 -4.94 -7.55 -7.23
C TRP A 92 -6.02 -6.50 -6.97
N ARG A 93 -7.28 -6.95 -6.98
CA ARG A 93 -8.43 -6.18 -6.47
C ARG A 93 -9.18 -6.93 -5.39
N GLN A 94 -9.89 -6.18 -4.55
CA GLN A 94 -10.83 -6.71 -3.56
C GLN A 94 -11.99 -5.73 -3.32
N SER A 95 -13.15 -6.25 -2.94
CA SER A 95 -14.37 -5.43 -2.80
C SER A 95 -14.45 -4.67 -1.47
N LEU A 96 -13.88 -5.24 -0.41
CA LEU A 96 -13.81 -4.62 0.91
C LEU A 96 -12.40 -4.15 1.20
N SER A 97 -12.29 -3.10 2.00
CA SER A 97 -11.00 -2.64 2.45
C SER A 97 -10.36 -3.63 3.41
N PRO A 98 -9.03 -3.79 3.33
CA PRO A 98 -8.32 -4.69 4.21
C PRO A 98 -8.40 -4.28 5.69
N THR A 99 -8.80 -3.03 5.98
CA THR A 99 -8.86 -2.49 7.35
C THR A 99 -10.16 -2.80 8.10
N ILE A 100 -11.16 -3.35 7.41
CA ILE A 100 -12.47 -3.70 7.98
C ILE A 100 -12.86 -5.16 7.71
N GLN A 101 -12.32 -5.75 6.64
CA GLN A 101 -12.59 -7.14 6.33
C GLN A 101 -11.79 -8.04 7.27
N THR A 102 -12.43 -9.02 7.88
CA THR A 102 -11.76 -10.09 8.62
C THR A 102 -11.71 -11.36 7.78
N GLU A 103 -10.73 -12.22 8.03
CA GLU A 103 -10.59 -13.54 7.39
C GLU A 103 -11.91 -14.36 7.46
N ASN A 104 -12.54 -14.39 8.66
CA ASN A 104 -13.79 -15.10 8.90
C ASN A 104 -14.96 -14.68 7.99
N LEU A 105 -15.01 -13.44 7.50
CA LEU A 105 -16.09 -12.97 6.61
C LEU A 105 -16.06 -13.65 5.23
N THR A 106 -14.97 -14.33 4.90
CA THR A 106 -14.73 -14.92 3.59
C THR A 106 -14.69 -16.45 3.60
N MET A 107 -14.81 -17.06 4.78
CA MET A 107 -14.78 -18.51 4.98
C MET A 107 -16.12 -19.17 4.60
N ASN A 108 -16.19 -19.79 3.41
CA ASN A 108 -17.20 -20.80 3.13
C ASN A 108 -16.63 -22.23 3.27
N SER A 109 -15.31 -22.37 3.30
CA SER A 109 -14.55 -23.63 3.44
C SER A 109 -13.16 -23.37 4.05
N THR A 110 -12.54 -24.40 4.64
CA THR A 110 -11.14 -24.35 5.12
C THR A 110 -10.10 -24.23 4.00
N SER A 111 -10.51 -24.42 2.74
CA SER A 111 -9.67 -24.23 1.56
C SER A 111 -9.79 -22.83 0.96
N ASP A 112 -10.76 -22.03 1.43
CA ASP A 112 -10.90 -20.65 0.96
C ASP A 112 -9.75 -19.85 1.53
N HIS A 113 -9.02 -19.15 0.67
CA HIS A 113 -7.89 -18.32 1.07
C HIS A 113 -7.95 -16.96 0.36
N TYR A 114 -9.13 -16.55 -0.10
CA TYR A 114 -9.34 -15.31 -0.84
C TYR A 114 -10.24 -14.34 -0.10
N VAL A 115 -9.89 -13.07 -0.16
CA VAL A 115 -10.72 -11.96 0.32
C VAL A 115 -12.00 -11.79 -0.52
N PHE A 116 -12.99 -11.08 0.02
CA PHE A 116 -14.26 -10.90 -0.67
C PHE A 116 -14.07 -10.11 -1.98
N GLY A 117 -14.51 -10.71 -3.08
CA GLY A 117 -14.39 -10.13 -4.41
C GLY A 117 -12.95 -10.04 -4.93
N TYR A 118 -12.05 -10.91 -4.46
CA TYR A 118 -10.69 -11.03 -4.96
C TYR A 118 -10.64 -11.17 -6.49
N GLU A 119 -9.78 -10.39 -7.14
CA GLU A 119 -9.42 -10.56 -8.55
C GLU A 119 -7.91 -10.49 -8.70
N ASN A 120 -7.33 -11.52 -9.33
CA ASN A 120 -5.94 -11.53 -9.73
C ASN A 120 -5.74 -10.62 -10.95
N ILE A 121 -4.80 -9.67 -10.87
CA ILE A 121 -4.32 -8.92 -12.04
C ILE A 121 -2.92 -9.42 -12.44
N SER A 122 -1.99 -9.48 -11.48
CA SER A 122 -0.63 -10.03 -11.69
C SER A 122 -0.02 -10.41 -10.35
N ILE A 123 0.09 -11.72 -10.08
CA ILE A 123 0.62 -12.28 -8.84
C ILE A 123 1.97 -12.95 -9.15
N ASN A 124 3.03 -12.50 -8.46
CA ASN A 124 4.36 -13.08 -8.60
C ASN A 124 4.75 -13.97 -7.40
N TYR A 125 4.02 -13.86 -6.28
CA TYR A 125 4.22 -14.68 -5.10
C TYR A 125 2.91 -15.25 -4.57
N ASP A 126 2.83 -16.58 -4.54
CA ASP A 126 1.63 -17.33 -4.13
C ASP A 126 1.96 -18.55 -3.25
N THR A 127 3.22 -18.73 -2.85
CA THR A 127 3.68 -19.94 -2.13
C THR A 127 3.13 -20.09 -0.71
N HIS A 128 2.45 -19.07 -0.20
CA HIS A 128 1.84 -19.05 1.13
C HIS A 128 0.36 -18.66 1.01
N ASP A 129 -0.35 -19.26 0.05
CA ASP A 129 -1.79 -19.10 -0.17
C ASP A 129 -2.21 -17.62 -0.23
N TRP A 130 -1.60 -16.87 -1.15
CA TRP A 130 -1.91 -15.46 -1.28
C TRP A 130 -3.35 -15.29 -1.78
N GLY A 131 -4.13 -14.44 -1.11
CA GLY A 131 -5.47 -14.13 -1.61
C GLY A 131 -6.01 -12.76 -1.28
N GLY A 132 -5.12 -11.76 -1.20
CA GLY A 132 -5.46 -10.37 -0.89
C GLY A 132 -5.36 -10.08 0.61
N LEU A 133 -5.55 -8.83 1.00
CA LEU A 133 -5.29 -8.39 2.38
C LEU A 133 -6.56 -8.31 3.22
N SER A 134 -6.48 -8.77 4.47
CA SER A 134 -7.55 -8.60 5.47
C SER A 134 -6.98 -8.41 6.87
N LEU A 135 -7.83 -8.01 7.83
CA LEU A 135 -7.46 -7.92 9.24
C LEU A 135 -6.98 -9.28 9.74
N CYS A 136 -5.76 -9.28 10.27
CA CYS A 136 -5.14 -10.47 10.84
C CYS A 136 -5.98 -10.95 12.02
N SER A 137 -6.53 -12.17 11.91
CA SER A 137 -7.57 -12.66 12.82
C SER A 137 -7.06 -13.56 13.94
N TYR A 138 -5.91 -14.22 13.73
CA TYR A 138 -5.40 -15.24 14.67
C TYR A 138 -4.20 -14.80 15.50
N THR A 139 -3.44 -13.81 15.03
CA THR A 139 -2.27 -13.33 15.74
C THR A 139 -2.21 -11.81 15.72
N ILE A 140 -2.22 -11.17 16.89
CA ILE A 140 -1.97 -9.71 17.01
C ILE A 140 -0.50 -9.38 16.73
N LYS A 141 0.10 -9.94 15.68
CA LYS A 141 1.50 -9.78 15.28
C LYS A 141 1.66 -8.78 14.13
N ALA A 142 0.60 -8.59 13.34
CA ALA A 142 0.48 -7.57 12.31
C ALA A 142 -0.95 -6.99 12.31
N TYR A 143 -1.17 -5.93 11.54
CA TYR A 143 -2.49 -5.31 11.42
C TYR A 143 -3.36 -6.00 10.36
N ILE A 144 -2.78 -6.20 9.17
CA ILE A 144 -3.41 -6.92 8.07
C ILE A 144 -2.36 -7.85 7.44
N ASP A 145 -2.80 -8.95 6.85
CA ASP A 145 -1.93 -9.90 6.18
C ASP A 145 -2.64 -10.54 4.98
N GLY A 146 -1.87 -11.27 4.18
CA GLY A 146 -2.30 -11.82 2.90
C GLY A 146 -2.53 -13.32 2.86
N GLN A 147 -2.29 -14.03 3.97
CA GLN A 147 -2.46 -15.48 4.05
C GLN A 147 -3.74 -15.80 4.80
N ILE A 148 -4.82 -15.76 4.04
CA ILE A 148 -6.18 -15.79 4.54
C ILE A 148 -6.54 -17.17 5.09
N ASN A 149 -7.25 -17.18 6.22
CA ASN A 149 -7.82 -18.36 6.88
C ASN A 149 -6.77 -19.34 7.41
N THR A 150 -5.64 -18.81 7.89
CA THR A 150 -4.57 -19.60 8.49
C THR A 150 -4.06 -18.97 9.79
N ASN A 151 -3.33 -19.73 10.62
CA ASN A 151 -2.66 -19.17 11.80
C ASN A 151 -1.32 -18.48 11.47
N HIS A 152 -1.00 -18.35 10.19
CA HIS A 152 0.16 -17.64 9.70
C HIS A 152 -0.26 -16.24 9.26
N TRP A 153 0.72 -15.35 9.11
CA TRP A 153 0.46 -13.95 8.79
C TRP A 153 1.46 -13.49 7.72
N ASN A 154 1.68 -14.34 6.71
CA ASN A 154 2.56 -14.00 5.58
C ASN A 154 2.00 -12.81 4.80
N PHE A 155 2.88 -12.13 4.07
CA PHE A 155 2.54 -10.86 3.41
C PHE A 155 2.04 -9.78 4.38
N ALA A 156 2.62 -9.74 5.58
CA ALA A 156 2.19 -8.85 6.66
C ALA A 156 2.38 -7.37 6.30
N ILE A 157 1.37 -6.57 6.67
CA ILE A 157 1.42 -5.12 6.66
C ILE A 157 1.14 -4.63 8.08
N GLY A 158 2.03 -3.76 8.57
CA GLY A 158 1.92 -3.19 9.90
C GLY A 158 2.36 -4.17 11.00
N ALA A 159 3.51 -4.81 10.83
CA ALA A 159 4.06 -5.73 11.83
C ALA A 159 4.37 -4.99 13.16
N TYR A 160 4.06 -5.64 14.29
CA TYR A 160 4.22 -5.08 15.65
C TYR A 160 5.49 -5.54 16.37
N GLY A 161 6.44 -6.18 15.66
CA GLY A 161 7.73 -6.56 16.22
C GLY A 161 7.71 -7.83 17.08
N ALA A 162 6.74 -8.72 16.85
CA ALA A 162 6.71 -10.04 17.47
C ALA A 162 7.86 -10.96 17.00
N GLU A 163 8.44 -10.66 15.83
CA GLU A 163 9.52 -11.42 15.20
C GLU A 163 10.57 -10.43 14.67
N LYS A 164 11.77 -10.93 14.34
CA LYS A 164 12.81 -10.13 13.68
C LYS A 164 12.51 -9.98 12.18
N GLY A 165 11.82 -8.91 11.85
CA GLY A 165 11.54 -8.48 10.48
C GLY A 165 10.05 -8.41 10.18
N ILE A 166 9.72 -8.39 8.89
CA ILE A 166 8.36 -8.29 8.38
C ILE A 166 8.03 -9.58 7.61
N PRO A 167 7.07 -10.39 8.07
CA PRO A 167 6.63 -11.60 7.36
C PRO A 167 6.30 -11.28 5.90
N GLY A 168 7.07 -11.89 5.00
CA GLY A 168 7.06 -11.56 3.58
C GLY A 168 6.31 -12.59 2.74
N PRO A 169 6.57 -12.61 1.42
CA PRO A 169 6.00 -13.58 0.51
C PRO A 169 6.78 -14.91 0.46
N LEU A 170 8.03 -14.90 0.94
CA LEU A 170 8.93 -16.06 0.98
C LEU A 170 9.10 -16.54 2.42
N ALA A 171 9.73 -17.72 2.61
CA ALA A 171 9.94 -18.31 3.93
C ALA A 171 10.77 -17.46 4.91
N ASN A 172 11.46 -16.42 4.41
CA ASN A 172 12.25 -15.49 5.20
C ASN A 172 11.48 -14.18 5.44
N TYR A 173 11.78 -13.53 6.57
CA TYR A 173 11.28 -12.18 6.84
C TYR A 173 11.90 -11.16 5.87
N SER A 174 11.06 -10.27 5.34
CA SER A 174 11.44 -9.07 4.60
C SER A 174 11.86 -7.96 5.57
N ASN A 175 12.70 -7.02 5.13
CA ASN A 175 13.03 -5.82 5.91
C ASN A 175 12.38 -4.56 5.34
N PHE A 176 11.76 -4.65 4.17
CA PHE A 176 11.05 -3.54 3.56
C PHE A 176 9.82 -4.01 2.78
N VAL A 177 8.65 -3.48 3.15
CA VAL A 177 7.39 -3.71 2.43
C VAL A 177 6.66 -2.40 2.19
N VAL A 178 5.92 -2.37 1.09
CA VAL A 178 5.26 -1.19 0.56
C VAL A 178 3.89 -1.58 0.06
N LEU A 179 2.88 -0.76 0.31
CA LEU A 179 1.54 -0.96 -0.23
C LEU A 179 1.08 0.32 -0.92
N TYR A 180 0.58 0.12 -2.14
CA TYR A 180 -0.02 1.15 -2.95
C TYR A 180 -1.49 0.85 -3.21
N ALA A 181 -2.30 1.90 -3.29
CA ALA A 181 -3.70 1.83 -3.74
C ALA A 181 -3.88 2.68 -4.99
N LYS A 182 -4.60 2.15 -5.97
CA LYS A 182 -4.99 2.91 -7.16
C LYS A 182 -5.90 4.06 -6.77
N ILE A 183 -5.72 5.20 -7.42
CA ILE A 183 -6.64 6.33 -7.31
C ILE A 183 -7.43 6.47 -8.61
N ASN A 184 -8.73 6.76 -8.49
CA ASN A 184 -9.66 6.84 -9.61
C ASN A 184 -9.83 8.26 -10.17
N ASN A 185 -9.33 9.30 -9.48
CA ASN A 185 -9.51 10.69 -9.86
C ASN A 185 -8.30 11.56 -9.49
N LEU A 186 -7.82 12.34 -10.47
CA LEU A 186 -6.72 13.30 -10.33
C LEU A 186 -7.18 14.72 -9.96
N ASP A 187 -8.46 14.96 -9.73
CA ASP A 187 -8.97 16.28 -9.32
C ASP A 187 -8.35 16.74 -7.99
N MET A 188 -7.89 15.79 -7.16
CA MET A 188 -7.08 16.07 -5.98
C MET A 188 -5.65 16.56 -6.32
N ILE A 189 -5.07 16.11 -7.45
CA ILE A 189 -3.81 16.67 -8.00
C ILE A 189 -4.07 18.08 -8.52
N LYS A 190 -5.16 18.30 -9.26
CA LYS A 190 -5.52 19.63 -9.79
C LYS A 190 -5.70 20.69 -8.69
N CYS A 191 -6.28 20.35 -7.54
CA CYS A 191 -6.49 21.31 -6.44
C CYS A 191 -5.17 21.72 -5.74
N ILE A 192 -4.17 20.82 -5.70
CA ILE A 192 -2.84 21.12 -5.16
C ILE A 192 -2.03 21.96 -6.15
N THR A 193 -2.11 21.66 -7.45
CA THR A 193 -1.48 22.47 -8.50
C THR A 193 -2.13 23.86 -8.61
N CYS A 194 -3.45 23.99 -8.38
CA CYS A 194 -4.14 25.29 -8.34
C CYS A 194 -3.74 26.16 -7.13
N LYS A 195 -3.41 25.55 -5.97
CA LYS A 195 -2.84 26.31 -4.82
C LYS A 195 -1.39 26.75 -5.08
N LEU A 196 -0.62 25.98 -5.83
CA LEU A 196 0.75 26.33 -6.24
C LEU A 196 0.77 27.37 -7.37
N SER A 197 -0.10 27.27 -8.38
CA SER A 197 -0.20 28.26 -9.46
C SER A 197 -0.59 29.65 -8.95
N ARG A 198 -1.37 29.72 -7.86
CA ARG A 198 -1.67 30.98 -7.16
C ARG A 198 -0.45 31.62 -6.48
N ASN A 199 0.59 30.84 -6.13
CA ASN A 199 1.87 31.34 -5.63
C ASN A 199 2.92 31.57 -6.74
N ILE A 200 2.73 30.99 -7.94
CA ILE A 200 3.64 31.14 -9.09
C ILE A 200 3.37 32.43 -9.88
N PHE A 201 2.23 33.10 -9.68
CA PHE A 201 1.98 34.45 -10.22
C PHE A 201 2.94 35.54 -9.67
N LEU A 202 3.88 35.19 -8.78
CA LEU A 202 4.92 36.07 -8.26
C LEU A 202 6.33 35.75 -8.79
N ASN A 203 6.54 34.72 -9.63
CA ASN A 203 7.88 34.41 -10.15
C ASN A 203 7.86 33.70 -11.54
N PRO A 204 8.27 34.37 -12.64
CA PRO A 204 7.99 33.94 -14.02
C PRO A 204 8.90 32.83 -14.60
N THR A 205 9.84 32.25 -13.85
CA THR A 205 10.83 31.32 -14.40
C THR A 205 10.40 29.84 -14.47
N LEU A 206 9.21 29.47 -13.97
CA LEU A 206 8.77 28.07 -13.91
C LEU A 206 7.74 27.64 -14.99
N PHE A 207 7.55 28.46 -16.03
CA PHE A 207 6.42 28.31 -16.97
C PHE A 207 6.53 27.15 -17.98
N VAL A 208 7.66 26.45 -18.09
CA VAL A 208 7.93 25.57 -19.25
C VAL A 208 7.59 24.09 -19.03
N TYR A 209 7.43 23.60 -17.80
CA TYR A 209 7.30 22.13 -17.58
C TYR A 209 5.87 21.58 -17.55
N VAL A 210 4.83 22.43 -17.50
CA VAL A 210 3.45 21.96 -17.30
C VAL A 210 2.74 21.57 -18.60
N PHE A 211 3.19 22.02 -19.77
CA PHE A 211 2.47 21.82 -21.03
C PHE A 211 2.88 20.58 -21.86
N ILE A 212 3.86 19.78 -21.43
CA ILE A 212 4.35 18.65 -22.26
C ILE A 212 3.52 17.34 -22.08
N LEU A 213 2.51 17.32 -21.21
CA LEU A 213 1.71 16.10 -20.94
C LEU A 213 0.20 16.31 -21.01
N MET A 214 -0.27 17.21 -21.89
CA MET A 214 -1.66 17.16 -22.39
C MET A 214 -1.73 16.40 -23.70
#